data_AF-A0A1I7VDI7-F1
#
_entry.id   AF-A0A1I7VDI7-F1
#
_cell.length_a   1.000
_cell.length_b   1.000
_cell.length_c   1.000
_cell.angle_alpha   90.00
_cell.angle_beta   90.00
_cell.angle_gamma   90.00
#
_symmetry.space_group_name_H-M   'P 1'
#
loop_
_entity.id
_entity.type
_entity.pdbx_description
1 polymer ?
#
loop_
_entity_poly.entity_id
_entity_poly.type
_entity_poly.pdbx_seq_one_letter_code
_entity_poly.pdbx_strand_id
1 'polypeptide(L)'
;MTMVPTNPAQFLLGTNHGIIINFVSSKATKLIGPRIYRNDFEMVAEVMCISFSSESTSFCNPTLFYAIHSYGLLLAWDLAKSKKPESMDDLNLKDGSEAIGFSNGEVHLHELSKLSTDRDSRKRNKSLSNAIKVFMDI
;
A
#
# COMPACT_ATOMS: atom_id res chain seq x y z
N MET A 1 -2.75 0.50 -11.16
CA MET A 1 -4.04 -0.24 -11.10
C MET A 1 -3.75 -1.62 -10.57
N THR A 2 -4.60 -2.15 -9.68
CA THR A 2 -4.43 -3.48 -9.06
C THR A 2 -5.77 -4.22 -9.03
N MET A 3 -5.80 -5.47 -9.47
CA MET A 3 -7.00 -6.32 -9.41
C MET A 3 -7.26 -6.78 -7.98
N VAL A 4 -8.54 -6.91 -7.59
CA VAL A 4 -8.89 -7.49 -6.30
C VAL A 4 -8.81 -9.02 -6.41
N PRO A 5 -7.98 -9.72 -5.61
CA PRO A 5 -7.76 -11.16 -5.78
C PRO A 5 -9.04 -12.00 -5.71
N THR A 6 -9.93 -11.65 -4.79
CA THR A 6 -11.20 -12.35 -4.57
C THR A 6 -12.28 -12.02 -5.60
N ASN A 7 -12.07 -11.02 -6.46
CA ASN A 7 -13.06 -10.58 -7.44
C ASN A 7 -12.39 -9.98 -8.69
N PRO A 8 -12.21 -10.77 -9.76
CA PRO A 8 -11.56 -10.30 -10.99
C PRO A 8 -12.38 -9.25 -11.76
N ALA A 9 -13.64 -9.03 -11.40
CA ALA A 9 -14.46 -7.96 -11.96
C ALA A 9 -14.29 -6.62 -11.20
N GLN A 10 -13.38 -6.58 -10.23
CA GLN A 10 -13.13 -5.44 -9.35
C GLN A 10 -11.65 -5.08 -9.35
N PHE A 11 -11.36 -3.78 -9.40
CA PHE A 11 -9.99 -3.27 -9.37
C PHE A 11 -9.88 -1.94 -8.64
N LEU A 12 -8.69 -1.68 -8.12
CA LEU A 12 -8.29 -0.45 -7.46
C LEU A 12 -7.41 0.39 -8.38
N LEU A 13 -7.66 1.69 -8.39
CA LEU A 13 -6.86 2.69 -9.10
C LEU A 13 -6.39 3.77 -8.13
N GLY A 14 -5.08 3.88 -7.95
CA GLY A 14 -4.45 5.01 -7.27
C GLY A 14 -4.35 6.22 -8.21
N THR A 15 -4.33 7.41 -7.63
CA THR A 15 -4.23 8.69 -8.35
C THR A 15 -3.07 9.52 -7.81
N ASN A 16 -2.63 10.50 -8.59
CA ASN A 16 -1.65 11.50 -8.17
C ASN A 16 -2.16 12.48 -7.10
N HIS A 17 -3.44 12.39 -6.72
CA HIS A 17 -4.05 13.19 -5.64
C HIS A 17 -4.19 12.42 -4.32
N GLY A 18 -3.55 11.25 -4.19
CA GLY A 18 -3.63 10.43 -2.98
C GLY A 18 -4.97 9.72 -2.77
N ILE A 19 -5.82 9.68 -3.80
CA ILE A 19 -7.11 9.00 -3.78
C ILE A 19 -6.96 7.61 -4.38
N ILE A 20 -7.58 6.62 -3.74
CA ILE A 20 -7.75 5.26 -4.28
C ILE A 20 -9.21 5.05 -4.64
N ILE A 21 -9.46 4.63 -5.88
CA ILE A 21 -10.81 4.44 -6.42
C ILE A 21 -11.02 2.95 -6.68
N ASN A 22 -12.11 2.41 -6.14
CA ASN A 22 -12.53 1.02 -6.32
C ASN A 22 -13.67 0.93 -7.34
N PHE A 23 -13.37 0.29 -8.46
CA PHE A 23 -14.30 0.01 -9.53
C PHE A 23 -14.76 -1.44 -9.48
N VAL A 24 -16.07 -1.65 -9.60
CA VAL A 24 -16.69 -2.96 -9.79
C VAL A 24 -17.47 -2.90 -11.10
N SER A 25 -17.19 -3.77 -12.06
CA SER A 25 -17.80 -3.71 -13.39
C SER A 25 -19.33 -3.72 -13.34
N SER A 26 -19.92 -4.52 -12.45
CA SER A 26 -21.38 -4.61 -12.27
C SER A 26 -22.02 -3.36 -11.66
N LYS A 27 -21.23 -2.47 -11.04
CA LYS A 27 -21.72 -1.18 -10.55
C LYS A 27 -21.72 -0.14 -11.67
N ALA A 28 -20.77 -0.20 -12.59
CA ALA A 28 -20.73 0.69 -13.75
C ALA A 28 -21.98 0.51 -14.63
N THR A 29 -22.39 -0.73 -14.88
CA THR A 29 -23.63 -1.02 -15.64
C THR A 29 -24.90 -0.57 -14.93
N LYS A 30 -24.86 -0.45 -13.59
CA LYS A 30 -25.96 0.05 -12.75
C LYS A 30 -25.88 1.55 -12.48
N LEU A 31 -24.93 2.27 -13.08
CA LEU A 31 -24.64 3.68 -12.82
C LEU A 31 -24.39 4.01 -11.33
N ILE A 32 -23.96 3.00 -10.56
CA ILE A 32 -23.54 3.18 -9.17
C ILE A 32 -22.08 3.60 -9.21
N GLY A 33 -21.79 4.79 -8.71
CA GLY A 33 -20.43 5.35 -8.70
C GLY A 33 -19.41 4.47 -7.97
N PRO A 34 -18.11 4.64 -8.28
CA PRO A 34 -17.07 3.87 -7.62
C PRO A 34 -16.98 4.20 -6.13
N ARG A 35 -16.44 3.27 -5.35
CA ARG A 35 -16.14 3.52 -3.93
C ARG A 35 -14.80 4.25 -3.84
N ILE A 36 -14.77 5.39 -3.16
CA ILE A 36 -13.58 6.23 -3.03
C ILE A 36 -12.98 6.09 -1.63
N TYR A 37 -11.69 5.79 -1.57
CA TYR A 37 -10.87 5.73 -0.38
C TYR A 37 -9.97 6.96 -0.36
N ARG A 38 -9.93 7.64 0.78
CA ARG A 38 -9.17 8.87 0.96
C ARG A 38 -8.39 8.79 2.25
N ASN A 39 -7.25 9.43 2.21
CA ASN A 39 -6.57 9.83 3.43
C ASN A 39 -7.25 11.11 3.99
N ASP A 40 -7.42 11.19 5.31
CA ASP A 40 -8.00 12.37 5.96
C ASP A 40 -6.96 13.48 6.18
N PHE A 41 -5.67 13.21 5.95
CA PHE A 41 -4.61 14.20 6.10
C PHE A 41 -4.55 15.18 4.91
N GLU A 42 -4.21 16.44 5.19
CA GLU A 42 -4.15 17.54 4.20
C GLU A 42 -3.04 17.38 3.14
N MET A 43 -2.16 16.40 3.31
CA MET A 43 -1.01 16.21 2.42
C MET A 43 -1.42 15.45 1.15
N VAL A 44 -1.29 16.12 0.00
CA VAL A 44 -1.49 15.48 -1.31
C VAL A 44 -0.25 14.64 -1.62
N ALA A 45 -0.35 13.33 -1.39
CA ALA A 45 0.71 12.37 -1.68
C ALA A 45 0.24 11.37 -2.75
N GLU A 46 0.94 11.31 -3.89
CA GLU A 46 0.59 10.45 -5.02
C GLU A 46 0.59 8.97 -4.62
N VAL A 47 -0.40 8.20 -5.07
CA VAL A 47 -0.40 6.75 -4.86
C VAL A 47 0.56 6.09 -5.85
N MET A 48 1.71 5.62 -5.37
CA MET A 48 2.76 5.03 -6.20
C MET A 48 2.49 3.55 -6.51
N CYS A 49 2.02 2.78 -5.53
CA CYS A 49 1.68 1.37 -5.73
C CYS A 49 0.62 0.89 -4.73
N ILE A 50 -0.11 -0.15 -5.13
CA ILE A 50 -1.17 -0.79 -4.35
C ILE A 50 -0.96 -2.30 -4.41
N SER A 51 -0.99 -2.97 -3.26
CA SER A 51 -0.92 -4.42 -3.16
C SER A 51 -1.92 -4.96 -2.16
N PHE A 52 -2.46 -6.15 -2.42
CA PHE A 52 -3.23 -6.90 -1.44
C PHE A 52 -2.29 -7.73 -0.55
N SER A 53 -2.72 -8.02 0.68
CA SER A 53 -2.04 -9.01 1.51
C SER A 53 -2.09 -10.38 0.82
N SER A 54 -0.96 -11.11 0.82
CA SER A 54 -0.88 -12.45 0.25
C SER A 54 -1.56 -13.48 1.15
N GLU A 55 -2.22 -14.49 0.56
CA GLU A 55 -2.88 -15.61 1.25
C GLU A 55 -1.89 -16.64 1.86
N SER A 56 -0.58 -16.38 1.81
CA SER A 56 0.45 -17.38 2.18
C SER A 56 0.49 -17.75 3.68
N THR A 57 -0.32 -17.11 4.53
CA THR A 57 -0.56 -17.56 5.90
C THR A 57 -2.08 -17.67 6.13
N SER A 58 -2.53 -18.77 6.74
CA SER A 58 -3.93 -19.17 6.93
C SER A 58 -4.79 -18.25 7.83
N PHE A 59 -4.33 -17.02 8.08
CA PHE A 59 -4.97 -16.01 8.92
C PHE A 59 -5.17 -14.64 8.21
N CYS A 60 -4.76 -14.48 6.95
CA CYS A 60 -4.86 -13.17 6.29
C CYS A 60 -6.30 -12.81 5.88
N ASN A 61 -6.69 -11.58 6.20
CA ASN A 61 -7.92 -10.94 5.75
C ASN A 61 -7.85 -10.64 4.24
N PRO A 62 -8.61 -11.33 3.37
CA PRO A 62 -8.46 -11.22 1.92
C PRO A 62 -8.90 -9.87 1.34
N THR A 63 -9.49 -9.00 2.18
CA THR A 63 -9.89 -7.65 1.82
C THR A 63 -8.89 -6.58 2.27
N LEU A 64 -7.82 -6.96 2.97
CA LEU A 64 -6.75 -6.05 3.38
C LEU A 64 -5.85 -5.69 2.19
N PHE A 65 -5.66 -4.40 1.97
CA PHE A 65 -4.73 -3.89 0.97
C PHE A 65 -3.90 -2.73 1.53
N TYR A 66 -2.74 -2.56 0.94
CA TYR A 66 -1.76 -1.55 1.27
C TYR A 66 -1.57 -0.62 0.08
N ALA A 67 -1.31 0.65 0.36
CA ALA A 67 -0.83 1.58 -0.64
C ALA A 67 0.38 2.34 -0.12
N ILE A 68 1.38 2.50 -0.98
CA ILE A 68 2.50 3.39 -0.73
C ILE A 68 2.23 4.68 -1.49
N HIS A 69 2.29 5.78 -0.76
CA HIS A 69 2.20 7.11 -1.30
C HIS A 69 3.60 7.72 -1.48
N SER A 70 3.68 8.77 -2.30
CA SER A 70 4.88 9.60 -2.41
C SER A 70 5.32 10.06 -1.02
N TYR A 71 6.63 10.29 -0.84
CA TYR A 71 7.27 10.56 0.46
C TYR A 71 7.37 9.35 1.40
N GLY A 72 6.92 8.17 0.99
CA GLY A 72 7.11 6.94 1.75
C GLY A 72 6.06 6.68 2.82
N LEU A 73 4.87 7.23 2.67
CA LEU A 73 3.76 6.90 3.56
C LEU A 73 3.16 5.56 3.14
N LEU A 74 3.21 4.57 4.03
CA LEU A 74 2.53 3.29 3.90
C LEU A 74 1.20 3.35 4.63
N LEU A 75 0.10 3.10 3.93
CA LEU A 75 -1.23 3.06 4.52
C LEU A 75 -1.92 1.72 4.24
N ALA A 76 -2.68 1.23 5.22
CA ALA A 76 -3.46 0.01 5.09
C ALA A 76 -4.96 0.30 5.15
N TRP A 77 -5.74 -0.46 4.38
CA TRP A 77 -7.20 -0.42 4.38
C TRP A 77 -7.78 -1.82 4.31
N ASP A 78 -8.90 -2.01 5.00
CA ASP A 78 -9.79 -3.13 4.75
C ASP A 78 -10.92 -2.70 3.80
N LEU A 79 -10.93 -3.31 2.60
CA LEU A 79 -11.91 -3.07 1.55
C LEU A 79 -13.36 -3.27 2.03
N ALA A 80 -13.59 -4.21 2.96
CA ALA A 80 -14.91 -4.55 3.48
C ALA A 80 -15.40 -3.56 4.53
N LYS A 81 -14.50 -2.97 5.33
CA LYS A 81 -14.87 -2.13 6.48
C LYS A 81 -14.99 -0.66 6.11
N SER A 82 -13.86 0.05 6.00
CA SER A 82 -13.83 1.51 6.01
C SER A 82 -13.49 2.12 4.65
N LYS A 83 -13.67 3.44 4.50
CA LYS A 83 -13.07 4.23 3.41
C LYS A 83 -11.81 4.99 3.88
N LYS A 84 -11.55 4.95 5.19
CA LYS A 84 -10.40 5.54 5.87
C LYS A 84 -9.35 4.47 6.14
N PRO A 85 -8.06 4.84 6.18
CA PRO A 85 -7.00 3.90 6.50
C PRO A 85 -7.18 3.33 7.91
N GLU A 86 -6.86 2.05 8.09
CA GLU A 86 -6.82 1.39 9.40
C GLU A 86 -5.52 1.71 10.14
N SER A 87 -4.43 1.88 9.39
CA SER A 87 -3.12 2.23 9.93
C SER A 87 -2.28 2.99 8.90
N MET A 88 -1.28 3.68 9.42
CA MET A 88 -0.36 4.53 8.67
C MET A 88 1.03 4.39 9.29
N ASP A 89 2.04 4.29 8.44
CA ASP A 89 3.43 4.27 8.82
C ASP A 89 4.28 5.12 7.86
N ASP A 90 5.28 5.81 8.41
CA ASP A 90 6.23 6.60 7.63
C ASP A 90 7.50 5.78 7.42
N LEU A 91 7.74 5.38 6.17
CA LEU A 91 8.92 4.60 5.80
C LEU A 91 10.21 5.43 5.87
N ASN A 92 10.14 6.74 6.16
CA ASN A 92 11.26 7.65 6.34
C ASN A 92 12.24 7.63 5.15
N LEU A 93 11.70 7.74 3.93
CA LEU A 93 12.52 7.67 2.72
C LEU A 93 13.43 8.87 2.57
N LYS A 94 14.65 8.63 2.07
CA LYS A 94 15.63 9.67 1.77
C LYS A 94 15.63 10.05 0.29
N ASP A 95 15.35 11.32 0.00
CA ASP A 95 15.63 12.09 -1.23
C ASP A 95 15.65 11.32 -2.57
N GLY A 96 14.72 10.38 -2.76
CA GLY A 96 14.56 9.64 -4.02
C GLY A 96 15.65 8.61 -4.34
N SER A 97 16.51 8.25 -3.38
CA SER A 97 17.56 7.23 -3.58
C SER A 97 17.09 5.82 -3.23
N GLU A 98 15.79 5.58 -3.12
CA GLU A 98 15.23 4.31 -2.66
C GLU A 98 14.05 3.90 -3.55
N ALA A 99 14.08 2.64 -4.00
CA ALA A 99 12.97 2.01 -4.69
C ALA A 99 12.11 1.25 -3.67
N ILE A 100 10.79 1.37 -3.78
CA ILE A 100 9.86 0.55 -3.02
C ILE A 100 9.00 -0.27 -3.96
N GLY A 101 8.84 -1.54 -3.64
CA GLY A 101 7.91 -2.43 -4.30
C GLY A 101 7.16 -3.29 -3.30
N PHE A 102 6.10 -3.93 -3.76
CA PHE A 102 5.48 -5.05 -3.06
C PHE A 102 5.86 -6.34 -3.78
N SER A 103 6.24 -7.37 -3.04
CA SER A 103 6.45 -8.71 -3.59
C SER A 103 5.98 -9.75 -2.59
N ASN A 104 5.20 -10.73 -3.05
CA ASN A 104 4.68 -11.84 -2.21
C ASN A 104 3.95 -11.41 -0.92
N GLY A 105 3.28 -10.25 -0.93
CA GLY A 105 2.60 -9.70 0.24
C GLY A 105 3.51 -8.94 1.21
N GLU A 106 4.79 -8.77 0.88
CA GLU A 106 5.76 -8.00 1.66
C GLU A 106 6.13 -6.68 0.97
N VAL A 107 6.45 -5.65 1.77
CA VAL A 107 7.02 -4.39 1.28
C VAL A 107 8.53 -4.53 1.18
N HIS A 108 9.08 -4.29 0.00
CA HIS A 108 10.51 -4.35 -0.30
C HIS A 108 11.02 -2.93 -0.54
N LEU A 109 11.93 -2.48 0.33
CA LEU A 109 12.68 -1.24 0.15
C LEU A 109 14.10 -1.57 -0.31
N HIS A 110 14.54 -0.98 -1.40
CA HIS A 110 15.90 -1.14 -1.89
C HIS A 110 16.54 0.22 -2.12
N GLU A 111 17.68 0.47 -1.49
CA GLU A 111 18.46 1.67 -1.76
C GLU A 111 19.01 1.60 -3.19
N LEU A 112 18.60 2.54 -4.04
CA LEU A 112 19.16 2.77 -5.37
C LEU A 112 20.51 3.46 -5.17
N SER A 113 21.52 2.69 -4.79
CA SER A 113 22.85 3.21 -4.52
C SER A 113 23.37 3.99 -5.74
N LYS A 114 23.83 5.23 -5.54
CA LYS A 114 25.00 5.71 -6.28
C LYS A 114 26.23 5.14 -5.58
N LEU A 115 26.51 3.84 -5.74
CA LEU A 115 27.75 3.18 -5.30
C LEU A 115 28.31 3.74 -3.97
N SER A 116 27.57 3.68 -2.86
CA SER A 116 28.07 4.16 -1.57
C SER A 116 28.16 3.04 -0.55
N THR A 117 29.40 2.69 -0.22
CA THR A 117 29.83 1.81 0.85
C THR A 117 29.42 2.37 2.21
N ASP A 118 28.32 1.92 2.83
CA ASP A 118 28.14 2.21 4.26
C ASP A 118 27.39 1.13 5.05
N ARG A 119 27.83 0.93 6.31
CA ARG A 119 27.46 -0.17 7.22
C ARG A 119 26.08 -0.01 7.88
N ASP A 120 25.36 1.07 7.57
CA ASP A 120 24.14 1.49 8.29
C ASP A 120 22.85 0.79 7.81
N SER A 121 22.91 0.07 6.68
CA SER A 121 21.78 -0.67 6.09
C SER A 121 21.18 -1.75 7.01
N ARG A 122 22.02 -2.41 7.83
CA ARG A 122 21.59 -3.52 8.71
C ARG A 122 20.64 -3.08 9.82
N LYS A 123 20.78 -1.86 10.34
CA LYS A 123 19.96 -1.36 11.45
C LYS A 123 18.58 -0.92 10.96
N ARG A 124 18.50 -0.40 9.73
CA ARG A 124 17.25 0.06 9.09
C ARG A 124 16.33 -1.09 8.70
N ASN A 125 16.87 -2.18 8.15
CA ASN A 125 16.10 -3.39 7.81
C ASN A 125 15.34 -3.98 9.02
N LYS A 126 15.88 -3.80 10.24
CA LYS A 126 15.22 -4.25 11.48
C LYS A 126 14.02 -3.39 11.87
N SER A 127 14.05 -2.08 11.65
CA SER A 127 12.91 -1.18 11.90
C SER A 127 11.75 -1.46 10.94
N LEU A 128 12.07 -1.72 9.67
CA LEU A 128 11.10 -2.08 8.63
C LEU A 128 10.48 -3.46 8.86
N SER A 129 11.28 -4.48 9.20
CA SER A 129 10.74 -5.79 9.58
C SER A 129 9.80 -5.70 10.79
N ASN A 130 10.07 -4.79 11.73
CA ASN A 130 9.19 -4.55 12.87
C ASN A 130 7.90 -3.81 12.47
N ALA A 131 7.97 -2.80 11.60
CA ALA A 131 6.80 -2.14 11.03
C ALA A 131 5.92 -3.17 10.30
N ILE A 132 6.51 -3.97 9.41
CA ILE A 132 5.82 -5.03 8.66
C ILE A 132 5.19 -6.07 9.61
N LYS A 133 5.86 -6.45 10.71
CA LYS A 133 5.27 -7.33 11.73
C LYS A 133 4.04 -6.72 12.40
N VAL A 134 4.07 -5.44 12.72
CA VAL A 134 2.88 -4.73 13.25
C VAL A 134 1.72 -4.77 12.26
N PHE A 135 1.98 -4.74 10.96
CA PHE A 135 0.94 -4.89 9.93
C PHE A 135 0.46 -6.34 9.72
N MET A 136 1.27 -7.35 10.07
CA MET A 136 0.89 -8.78 9.96
C MET A 136 0.18 -9.32 11.22
N ASP A 137 0.29 -8.63 12.36
CA ASP A 137 -0.36 -9.00 13.62
C ASP A 137 -1.76 -8.37 13.80
N ILE A 138 -2.29 -7.68 12.77
CA ILE A 138 -3.66 -7.12 12.69
C ILE A 138 -4.54 -8.01 11.80
#